data_AF-A0A925LJN1-F1
#
_entry.id   AF-A0A925LJN1-F1
#
_cell.length_a   1.000
_cell.length_b   1.000
_cell.length_c   1.000
_cell.angle_alpha   90.00
_cell.angle_beta   90.00
_cell.angle_gamma   90.00
#
_symmetry.space_group_name_H-M   'P 1'
#
loop_
_entity.id
_entity.type
_entity.pdbx_description
1 polymer ?
#
loop_
_entity_poly.entity_id
_entity_poly.type
_entity_poly.pdbx_seq_one_letter_code
_entity_poly.pdbx_strand_id
1 'polypeptide(L)'
;MRKRTVRNGMRFVMTALFLIIIASFYHGYLSEMFSLSLAAENRIYRLGIFWAAAIGGYGVVLAAFGFVLPHEKNDESVRILPVFMLITGLIGLFFYLLAASFDAPADYEQKRLRPGETITI
;
A
#
# COMPACT_ATOMS: atom_id res chain seq x y z
N MET A 1 13.58 -24.68 -3.64
CA MET A 1 13.96 -23.24 -3.49
C MET A 1 13.00 -22.29 -4.21
N ARG A 2 12.50 -22.65 -5.40
CA ARG A 2 11.54 -21.87 -6.21
C ARG A 2 10.33 -21.36 -5.42
N LYS A 3 9.54 -22.23 -4.78
CA LYS A 3 8.32 -21.78 -4.10
C LYS A 3 8.59 -20.85 -2.91
N ARG A 4 9.74 -20.99 -2.24
CA ARG A 4 10.15 -20.12 -1.13
C ARG A 4 10.51 -18.72 -1.62
N THR A 5 11.23 -18.61 -2.74
CA THR A 5 11.53 -17.33 -3.40
C THR A 5 10.25 -16.63 -3.87
N VAL A 6 9.34 -17.37 -4.53
CA VAL A 6 8.03 -16.83 -4.94
C VAL A 6 7.24 -16.32 -3.74
N ARG A 7 7.19 -17.09 -2.64
CA ARG A 7 6.49 -16.68 -1.41
C ARG A 7 7.07 -15.40 -0.82
N ASN A 8 8.40 -15.28 -0.78
CA ASN A 8 9.04 -14.07 -0.27
C ASN A 8 8.78 -12.86 -1.19
N GLY A 9 8.84 -13.05 -2.52
CA GLY A 9 8.47 -12.03 -3.49
C GLY A 9 7.02 -11.55 -3.29
N MET A 10 6.08 -12.50 -3.17
CA MET A 10 4.67 -12.18 -2.86
C MET A 10 4.49 -11.45 -1.53
N ARG A 11 5.28 -11.78 -0.49
CA ARG A 11 5.24 -11.04 0.79
C ARG A 11 5.70 -9.60 0.62
N PHE A 12 6.74 -9.35 -0.17
CA PHE A 12 7.16 -7.98 -0.49
C PHE A 12 6.09 -7.22 -1.28
N VAL A 13 5.44 -7.87 -2.26
CA VAL A 13 4.29 -7.29 -2.96
C VAL A 13 3.15 -6.95 -2.00
N MET A 14 2.85 -7.84 -1.05
CA MET A 14 1.84 -7.60 -0.02
C MET A 14 2.20 -6.38 0.85
N THR A 15 3.44 -6.29 1.33
CA THR A 15 3.92 -5.13 2.11
C THR A 15 3.85 -3.84 1.30
N ALA A 16 4.20 -3.88 0.01
CA ALA A 16 4.08 -2.73 -0.88
C ALA A 16 2.63 -2.29 -1.04
N LEU A 17 1.69 -3.22 -1.23
CA LEU A 17 0.26 -2.91 -1.31
C LEU A 17 -0.25 -2.25 -0.03
N PHE A 18 0.15 -2.76 1.14
CA PHE A 18 -0.18 -2.12 2.42
C PHE A 18 0.37 -0.69 2.51
N LEU A 19 1.62 -0.48 2.12
CA LEU A 19 2.23 0.85 2.10
C LEU A 19 1.48 1.81 1.16
N ILE A 20 1.07 1.33 -0.03
CA ILE A 20 0.27 2.13 -0.97
C ILE A 20 -1.07 2.50 -0.34
N ILE A 21 -1.78 1.55 0.27
CA ILE A 21 -3.08 1.83 0.90
C ILE A 21 -2.92 2.87 2.02
N ILE A 22 -1.93 2.70 2.89
CA ILE A 22 -1.68 3.63 4.00
C ILE A 22 -1.29 5.01 3.48
N ALA A 23 -0.36 5.08 2.53
CA ALA A 23 0.06 6.35 1.95
C ALA A 23 -1.10 7.04 1.22
N SER A 24 -1.88 6.31 0.41
CA SER A 24 -2.95 6.91 -0.39
C SER A 24 -4.16 7.36 0.43
N PHE A 25 -4.63 6.55 1.39
CA PHE A 25 -5.90 6.82 2.07
C PHE A 25 -5.74 7.32 3.51
N TYR A 26 -4.58 7.11 4.14
CA TYR A 26 -4.37 7.40 5.56
C TYR A 26 -3.27 8.44 5.84
N HIS A 27 -2.69 9.09 4.83
CA HIS A 27 -1.65 10.11 5.02
C HIS A 27 -2.14 11.33 5.83
N GLY A 28 -3.40 11.74 5.68
CA GLY A 28 -4.00 12.83 6.46
C GLY A 28 -4.18 12.48 7.94
N TYR A 29 -4.64 11.25 8.25
CA TYR A 29 -4.72 10.78 9.63
C TYR A 29 -3.33 10.66 10.29
N LEU A 30 -2.33 10.20 9.53
CA LEU A 30 -0.95 10.16 9.99
C LEU A 30 -0.41 11.57 10.25
N SER A 31 -0.72 12.55 9.39
CA SER A 31 -0.26 13.92 9.60
C SER A 31 -0.89 14.55 10.85
N GLU A 32 -2.16 14.26 11.13
CA GLU A 32 -2.83 14.72 12.34
C GLU A 32 -2.27 14.08 13.62
N MET A 33 -2.03 12.76 13.63
CA MET A 33 -1.43 12.08 14.80
C MET A 33 -0.04 12.61 15.14
N PHE A 34 0.76 12.97 14.14
CA PHE A 34 2.10 13.50 14.33
C PHE A 34 2.14 15.05 14.36
N SER A 35 0.99 15.73 14.32
CA SER A 35 0.89 17.20 14.29
C SER A 35 1.78 17.84 13.21
N LEU A 36 1.84 17.20 12.04
CA LEU A 36 2.76 17.57 10.97
C LEU A 36 2.25 18.75 10.15
N SER A 37 3.17 19.58 9.67
CA SER A 37 2.84 20.66 8.73
C SER A 37 2.47 20.10 7.35
N LEU A 38 1.70 20.87 6.57
CA LEU A 38 1.28 20.51 5.20
C LEU A 38 2.45 20.09 4.29
N ALA A 39 3.61 20.72 4.46
CA ALA A 39 4.82 20.41 3.70
C ALA A 39 5.44 19.06 4.10
N ALA A 40 5.31 18.67 5.37
CA ALA A 40 5.79 17.39 5.88
C ALA A 40 4.84 16.24 5.48
N GLU A 41 3.53 16.48 5.46
CA GLU A 41 2.51 15.53 4.98
C GLU A 41 2.81 15.10 3.53
N ASN A 42 3.03 16.06 2.64
CA ASN A 42 3.34 15.78 1.23
C ASN A 42 4.66 15.01 1.05
N ARG A 43 5.64 15.21 1.93
CA ARG A 43 6.89 14.44 1.93
C ARG A 43 6.68 13.00 2.37
N ILE A 44 5.86 12.78 3.39
CA ILE A 44 5.53 11.42 3.87
C ILE A 44 4.77 10.64 2.80
N TYR A 45 3.80 11.27 2.14
CA TYR A 45 3.09 10.66 1.02
C TYR A 45 4.08 10.20 -0.07
N ARG A 46 4.94 11.12 -0.55
CA ARG A 46 5.92 10.80 -1.61
C ARG A 46 6.90 9.72 -1.18
N LEU A 47 7.39 9.78 0.06
CA LEU A 47 8.33 8.80 0.60
C LEU A 47 7.67 7.42 0.74
N GLY A 48 6.43 7.38 1.23
CA GLY A 48 5.64 6.16 1.35
C GLY A 48 5.40 5.49 0.00
N ILE A 49 4.98 6.26 -1.01
CA ILE A 49 4.80 5.76 -2.38
C ILE A 49 6.13 5.30 -2.99
N PHE A 50 7.22 6.04 -2.78
CA PHE A 50 8.55 5.66 -3.27
C PHE A 50 9.00 4.31 -2.70
N TRP A 51 8.91 4.13 -1.38
CA TRP A 51 9.25 2.85 -0.75
C TRP A 51 8.34 1.72 -1.17
N ALA A 52 7.04 2.00 -1.32
CA ALA A 52 6.10 1.01 -1.81
C ALA A 52 6.44 0.56 -3.23
N ALA A 53 6.77 1.49 -4.12
CA ALA A 53 7.20 1.18 -5.49
C ALA A 53 8.51 0.38 -5.51
N ALA A 54 9.50 0.77 -4.69
CA ALA A 54 10.78 0.07 -4.61
C ALA A 54 10.64 -1.38 -4.09
N ILE A 55 9.91 -1.56 -2.97
CA ILE A 55 9.68 -2.87 -2.37
C ILE A 55 8.78 -3.73 -3.27
N GLY A 56 7.75 -3.13 -3.86
CA GLY A 56 6.82 -3.79 -4.76
C GLY A 56 7.52 -4.28 -6.03
N GLY A 57 8.32 -3.41 -6.66
CA GLY A 57 9.12 -3.77 -7.84
C GLY A 57 10.08 -4.92 -7.55
N TYR A 58 10.83 -4.84 -6.45
CA TYR A 58 11.72 -5.93 -6.03
C TYR A 58 10.96 -7.24 -5.75
N GLY A 59 9.79 -7.16 -5.10
CA GLY A 59 8.92 -8.30 -4.84
C GLY A 59 8.40 -8.99 -6.11
N VAL A 60 7.98 -8.20 -7.10
CA VAL A 60 7.54 -8.72 -8.41
C VAL A 60 8.69 -9.41 -9.13
N VAL A 61 9.88 -8.79 -9.16
CA VAL A 61 11.07 -9.38 -9.77
C VAL A 61 11.42 -10.71 -9.10
N LEU A 62 11.47 -10.76 -7.76
CA LEU A 62 11.71 -12.00 -7.02
C LEU A 62 10.66 -13.08 -7.30
N ALA A 63 9.39 -12.70 -7.39
CA ALA A 63 8.32 -13.64 -7.72
C ALA A 63 8.50 -14.20 -9.15
N ALA A 64 8.79 -13.34 -10.13
CA ALA A 64 9.01 -13.71 -11.52
C ALA A 64 10.23 -14.64 -11.69
N PHE A 65 11.38 -14.29 -11.12
CA PHE A 65 12.56 -15.16 -11.10
C PHE A 65 12.28 -16.49 -10.39
N GLY A 66 11.51 -16.44 -9.31
CA GLY A 66 11.00 -17.61 -8.61
C GLY A 66 10.27 -18.59 -9.53
N PHE A 67 9.51 -18.11 -10.52
CA PHE A 67 8.81 -18.98 -11.48
C PHE A 67 9.72 -19.63 -12.53
N VAL A 68 10.80 -18.96 -12.92
CA VAL A 68 11.75 -19.42 -13.96
C VAL A 68 12.71 -20.50 -13.43
N LEU A 69 12.96 -20.54 -12.12
CA LEU A 69 13.86 -21.51 -11.50
C LEU A 69 13.37 -22.99 -11.64
N PRO A 70 14.29 -23.95 -11.81
CA PRO A 70 13.97 -25.36 -11.98
C PRO A 70 13.28 -25.96 -10.74
N HIS A 71 12.48 -27.01 -10.98
CA HIS A 71 11.66 -27.66 -9.97
C HIS A 71 12.51 -28.57 -9.08
N GLU A 72 12.59 -28.28 -7.79
CA GLU A 72 13.23 -29.17 -6.80
C GLU A 72 12.17 -30.02 -6.08
N LYS A 73 12.49 -31.30 -5.84
CA LYS A 73 11.63 -32.28 -5.17
C LYS A 73 11.22 -31.90 -3.73
N ASN A 74 11.89 -30.94 -3.09
CA ASN A 74 11.62 -30.47 -1.72
C ASN A 74 10.56 -29.35 -1.60
N ASP A 75 9.88 -28.98 -2.69
CA ASP A 75 8.92 -27.86 -2.69
C ASP A 75 7.46 -28.26 -2.31
N GLU A 76 7.18 -29.48 -1.85
CA GLU A 76 5.80 -29.93 -1.54
C GLU A 76 5.14 -29.20 -0.37
N SER A 77 5.91 -28.72 0.61
CA SER A 77 5.36 -28.08 1.82
C SER A 77 5.00 -26.59 1.65
N VAL A 78 5.38 -25.96 0.54
CA VAL A 78 5.24 -24.50 0.37
C VAL A 78 3.91 -24.15 -0.31
N ARG A 79 2.86 -23.93 0.49
CA ARG A 79 1.56 -23.37 0.07
C ARG A 79 1.68 -21.90 -0.38
N ILE A 80 1.41 -21.62 -1.65
CA ILE A 80 1.41 -20.27 -2.26
C ILE A 80 0.00 -19.66 -2.24
N LEU A 81 -1.03 -20.52 -2.34
CA LEU A 81 -2.44 -20.14 -2.44
C LEU A 81 -2.92 -19.15 -1.36
N PRO A 82 -2.60 -19.30 -0.06
CA PRO A 82 -3.09 -18.37 0.96
C PRO A 82 -2.54 -16.95 0.79
N VAL A 83 -1.27 -16.82 0.40
CA VAL A 83 -0.64 -15.51 0.20
C VAL A 83 -1.21 -14.84 -1.05
N PHE A 84 -1.46 -15.62 -2.10
CA PHE A 84 -2.12 -15.13 -3.30
C PHE A 84 -3.53 -14.61 -3.01
N MET A 85 -4.34 -15.36 -2.24
CA MET A 85 -5.69 -14.92 -1.83
C MET A 85 -5.64 -13.60 -1.03
N LEU A 86 -4.68 -13.45 -0.11
CA LEU A 86 -4.50 -12.20 0.64
C LEU A 86 -4.15 -11.02 -0.28
N ILE A 87 -3.25 -11.21 -1.24
CA ILE A 87 -2.90 -10.17 -2.21
C ILE A 87 -4.11 -9.76 -3.03
N THR A 88 -4.89 -10.73 -3.55
CA THR A 88 -6.12 -10.44 -4.29
C THR A 88 -7.13 -9.68 -3.44
N GLY A 89 -7.29 -10.06 -2.16
CA GLY A 89 -8.13 -9.35 -1.20
C GLY A 89 -7.67 -7.90 -0.96
N LEU A 90 -6.36 -7.68 -0.82
CA LEU A 90 -5.76 -6.35 -0.68
C LEU A 90 -5.97 -5.48 -1.91
N ILE A 91 -5.84 -6.06 -3.10
CA ILE A 91 -6.13 -5.37 -4.37
C ILE A 91 -7.62 -4.99 -4.42
N GLY A 92 -8.52 -5.92 -4.06
CA GLY A 92 -9.95 -5.64 -3.96
C GLY A 92 -10.26 -4.52 -2.97
N LEU A 93 -9.62 -4.55 -1.79
CA LEU A 93 -9.73 -3.50 -0.79
C LEU A 93 -9.23 -2.15 -1.30
N PHE A 94 -8.08 -2.13 -2.01
CA PHE A 94 -7.56 -0.91 -2.62
C PHE A 94 -8.56 -0.30 -3.61
N PHE A 95 -9.14 -1.11 -4.50
CA PHE A 95 -10.15 -0.63 -5.46
C PHE A 95 -11.44 -0.20 -4.78
N TYR A 96 -11.87 -0.92 -3.73
CA TYR A 96 -13.02 -0.53 -2.93
C TYR A 96 -12.80 0.84 -2.28
N LEU A 97 -11.66 1.06 -1.63
CA LEU A 97 -11.30 2.35 -1.04
C LEU A 97 -11.17 3.44 -2.11
N LEU A 98 -10.61 3.12 -3.27
CA LEU A 98 -10.50 4.05 -4.38
C LEU A 98 -11.88 4.47 -4.90
N ALA A 99 -12.80 3.52 -5.11
CA ALA A 99 -14.18 3.82 -5.50
C ALA A 99 -14.88 4.67 -4.44
N ALA A 100 -14.76 4.28 -3.17
CA ALA A 100 -15.32 5.05 -2.04
C ALA A 100 -14.73 6.47 -1.95
N SER A 101 -13.47 6.67 -2.35
CA SER A 101 -12.86 8.01 -2.36
C SER A 101 -13.45 8.93 -3.42
N PHE A 102 -14.01 8.39 -4.50
CA PHE A 102 -14.73 9.18 -5.51
C PHE A 102 -16.16 9.53 -5.07
N ASP A 103 -16.80 8.66 -4.28
CA ASP A 103 -18.16 8.87 -3.74
C ASP A 103 -18.17 9.65 -2.42
N ALA A 104 -17.01 9.91 -1.82
CA ALA A 104 -16.92 10.65 -0.57
C ALA A 104 -17.42 12.10 -0.79
N PRO A 105 -18.42 12.58 -0.03
CA PRO A 105 -18.80 13.97 -0.07
C PRO A 105 -17.60 14.84 0.31
N ALA A 106 -17.40 15.93 -0.43
CA ALA A 106 -16.26 16.86 -0.30
C ALA A 106 -16.15 17.58 1.07
N ASP A 107 -16.96 17.18 2.06
CA ASP A 107 -17.16 17.88 3.33
C ASP A 107 -16.05 17.58 4.35
N TYR A 108 -15.25 16.51 4.19
CA TYR A 108 -14.15 16.22 5.10
C TYR A 108 -12.92 17.13 4.90
N GLU A 109 -12.76 17.75 3.72
CA GLU A 109 -11.77 18.82 3.52
C GLU A 109 -12.27 20.21 3.97
N GLN A 110 -13.57 20.39 4.15
CA GLN A 110 -14.17 21.71 4.47
C GLN A 110 -13.95 22.18 5.91
N LYS A 111 -13.34 21.38 6.79
CA LYS A 111 -13.07 21.81 8.17
C LYS A 111 -11.68 22.40 8.40
N ARG A 112 -10.85 22.51 7.35
CA ARG A 112 -9.59 23.26 7.43
C ARG A 112 -9.84 24.68 6.92
N LEU A 113 -10.16 25.57 7.87
CA LEU A 113 -10.28 27.01 7.64
C LEU A 113 -9.09 27.49 6.80
N ARG A 114 -9.38 28.12 5.67
CA ARG A 114 -8.34 28.74 4.84
C ARG A 114 -7.76 29.93 5.62
N PRO A 115 -6.46 30.24 5.48
CA PRO A 115 -5.89 31.42 6.13
C PRO A 115 -6.66 32.68 5.69
N GLY A 116 -7.47 33.25 6.59
CA GLY A 116 -8.36 34.38 6.32
C GLY A 116 -9.85 34.13 6.61
N GLU A 117 -10.28 32.90 6.87
CA GLU A 117 -11.64 32.60 7.32
C GLU A 117 -11.76 32.75 8.83
N THR A 118 -12.72 33.56 9.29
CA THR A 118 -13.00 33.76 10.72
C THR A 118 -14.24 32.96 11.09
N ILE A 119 -14.20 32.27 12.23
CA ILE A 119 -15.37 31.60 12.80
C ILE A 119 -16.34 32.70 13.25
N THR A 120 -17.38 32.97 12.48
CA THR A 120 -18.54 33.71 12.99
C THR A 120 -19.33 32.75 13.88
N ILE A 121 -19.18 32.93 15.20
CA ILE A 121 -20.01 32.29 16.24
C ILE A 121 -21.36 33.00 16.31
#